data_AF-A0A1B1CKF7-F1
#
_entry.id   AF-A0A1B1CKF7-F1
#
_cell.length_a   1.000
_cell.length_b   1.000
_cell.length_c   1.000
_cell.angle_alpha   90.00
_cell.angle_beta   90.00
_cell.angle_gamma   90.00
#
_symmetry.space_group_name_H-M   'P 1'
#
loop_
_entity.id
_entity.type
_entity.pdbx_description
1 polymer ?
#
loop_
_entity_poly.entity_id
_entity_poly.type
_entity_poly.pdbx_seq_one_letter_code
_entity_poly.pdbx_strand_id
1 'polypeptide(L)'
;MGEIRHLSSTEFSKGRHLERIVAAARADAGFWLMVKEREMERQAIGAEVDREGDGEDAIDKSAPARLTPTITELADDLVSRMFGTCPPEVLVIIQQALLDAVRVELSAVR
;
A
#
# COMPACT_ATOMS: atom_id res chain seq x y z
N MET A 1 -27.43 -18.58 -7.56
CA MET A 1 -26.93 -17.26 -7.15
C MET A 1 -25.79 -17.48 -6.19
N GLY A 2 -24.55 -17.16 -6.58
CA GLY A 2 -23.40 -17.27 -5.68
C GLY A 2 -23.45 -16.13 -4.66
N GLU A 3 -23.41 -16.48 -3.38
CA GLU A 3 -23.45 -15.52 -2.28
C GLU A 3 -22.18 -14.65 -2.35
N ILE A 4 -22.34 -13.36 -2.63
CA ILE A 4 -21.26 -12.38 -2.55
C ILE A 4 -20.98 -12.21 -1.05
N ARG A 5 -19.97 -12.93 -0.55
CA ARG A 5 -19.55 -12.86 0.85
C ARG A 5 -18.92 -11.49 1.09
N HIS A 6 -19.72 -10.55 1.58
CA HIS A 6 -19.20 -9.28 2.07
C HIS A 6 -18.21 -9.54 3.21
N LEU A 7 -16.97 -9.13 3.01
CA LEU A 7 -15.96 -9.10 4.06
C LEU A 7 -16.37 -8.05 5.09
N SER A 8 -16.66 -8.48 6.31
CA SER A 8 -16.85 -7.58 7.44
C SER A 8 -15.50 -7.29 8.11
N SER A 9 -15.34 -6.07 8.64
CA SER A 9 -14.13 -5.64 9.36
C SER A 9 -13.74 -6.59 10.51
N THR A 10 -14.72 -7.28 11.09
CA THR A 10 -14.54 -8.30 12.14
C THR A 10 -13.81 -9.56 11.65
N GLU A 11 -14.06 -10.00 10.41
CA GLU A 11 -13.37 -11.16 9.83
C GLU A 11 -11.91 -10.82 9.50
N PHE A 12 -11.62 -9.55 9.17
CA PHE A 12 -10.26 -9.05 8.96
C PHE A 12 -9.42 -8.92 10.23
N SER A 13 -10.07 -8.64 11.37
CA SER A 13 -9.40 -8.53 12.68
C SER A 13 -8.67 -9.82 13.10
N LYS A 14 -9.03 -10.96 12.50
CA LYS A 14 -8.24 -12.19 12.59
C LYS A 14 -7.01 -12.04 11.67
N GLY A 15 -5.87 -11.58 12.22
CA GLY A 15 -4.61 -11.28 11.50
C GLY A 15 -4.15 -12.29 10.44
N ARG A 16 -4.60 -13.55 10.49
CA ARG A 16 -4.44 -14.55 9.43
C ARG A 16 -4.95 -14.13 8.05
N HIS A 17 -5.99 -13.30 7.95
CA HIS A 17 -6.47 -12.81 6.65
C HIS A 17 -5.54 -11.78 6.03
N LEU A 18 -5.01 -10.89 6.86
CA LEU A 18 -4.04 -9.88 6.44
C LEU A 18 -2.75 -10.52 5.94
N GLU A 19 -2.24 -11.52 6.67
CA GLU A 19 -1.05 -12.30 6.27
C GLU A 19 -1.26 -12.99 4.92
N ARG A 20 -2.44 -13.57 4.68
CA ARG A 20 -2.77 -14.21 3.41
C ARG A 20 -2.80 -13.23 2.24
N ILE A 21 -3.25 -12.00 2.48
CA ILE A 21 -3.27 -10.94 1.46
C ILE A 21 -1.86 -10.48 1.13
N VAL A 22 -1.03 -10.24 2.15
CA VAL A 22 0.38 -9.89 1.95
C VAL A 22 1.12 -11.02 1.24
N ALA A 23 0.86 -12.28 1.60
CA ALA A 23 1.43 -13.44 0.93
C ALA A 23 0.98 -13.54 -0.54
N ALA A 24 -0.29 -13.28 -0.84
CA ALA A 24 -0.80 -13.25 -2.21
C ALA A 24 -0.16 -12.11 -3.03
N ALA A 25 -0.03 -10.91 -2.45
CA ALA A 25 0.67 -9.78 -3.06
C ALA A 25 2.13 -10.12 -3.39
N ARG A 26 2.83 -10.80 -2.49
CA ARG A 26 4.23 -11.26 -2.69
C ARG A 26 4.36 -12.35 -3.74
N ALA A 27 3.34 -13.18 -3.91
CA ALA A 27 3.34 -14.25 -4.92
C ALA A 27 3.20 -13.71 -6.35
N ASP A 28 2.57 -12.55 -6.53
CA ASP A 28 2.53 -11.81 -7.80
C ASP A 28 3.71 -10.83 -7.87
N ALA A 29 4.77 -11.24 -8.56
CA ALA A 29 6.00 -10.43 -8.67
C ALA A 29 5.76 -9.05 -9.32
N GLY A 30 4.82 -8.95 -10.26
CA GLY A 30 4.48 -7.68 -10.91
C GLY A 30 3.76 -6.75 -9.96
N PHE A 31 2.78 -7.28 -9.23
CA PHE A 31 2.09 -6.54 -8.16
C PHE A 31 3.05 -6.09 -7.07
N TRP A 32 3.90 -6.98 -6.57
CA TRP A 32 4.84 -6.67 -5.49
C TRP A 32 5.85 -5.59 -5.88
N LEU A 33 6.30 -5.57 -7.14
CA LEU A 33 7.16 -4.51 -7.66
C LEU A 33 6.47 -3.15 -7.63
N MET A 34 5.20 -3.08 -8.05
CA MET A 34 4.43 -1.82 -7.99
C MET A 34 4.26 -1.32 -6.54
N VAL A 35 3.99 -2.22 -5.58
CA VAL A 35 3.91 -1.83 -4.16
C VAL A 35 5.26 -1.30 -3.64
N LYS A 36 6.37 -1.91 -4.04
CA LYS A 36 7.72 -1.43 -3.72
C LYS A 36 7.98 -0.03 -4.26
N GLU A 37 7.61 0.24 -5.51
CA GLU A 37 7.74 1.56 -6.11
C GLU A 37 6.95 2.62 -5.33
N ARG A 38 5.77 2.27 -4.79
CA ARG A 38 4.96 3.20 -3.96
C ARG A 38 5.59 3.48 -2.59
N GLU A 39 6.19 2.49 -1.93
CA GLU A 39 6.91 2.77 -0.68
C GLU A 39 8.18 3.61 -0.95
N MET A 40 8.88 3.37 -2.06
CA MET A 40 10.03 4.18 -2.45
C MET A 40 9.64 5.63 -2.78
N GLU A 41 8.55 5.84 -3.51
CA GLU A 41 7.98 7.17 -3.76
C GLU A 41 7.62 7.88 -2.45
N ARG A 42 6.90 7.19 -1.55
CA ARG A 42 6.54 7.72 -0.23
C ARG A 42 7.76 8.12 0.59
N GLN A 43 8.82 7.30 0.57
CA GLN A 43 10.09 7.60 1.25
C GLN A 43 10.83 8.78 0.60
N ALA A 44 10.82 8.88 -0.73
CA ALA A 44 11.44 9.99 -1.46
C ALA A 44 10.75 11.33 -1.12
N ILE A 45 9.42 11.37 -1.14
CA ILE A 45 8.64 12.55 -0.75
C ILE A 45 8.93 12.92 0.71
N GLY A 46 8.93 11.95 1.63
CA GLY A 46 9.26 12.20 3.04
C GLY A 46 10.67 12.78 3.23
N ALA A 47 11.66 12.25 2.50
CA ALA A 47 13.04 12.72 2.55
C ALA A 47 13.26 14.09 1.87
N GLU A 48 12.37 14.51 0.96
CA GLU A 48 12.35 15.86 0.40
C GLU A 48 11.77 16.87 1.41
N VAL A 49 10.67 16.49 2.07
CA VAL A 49 10.02 17.31 3.12
C VAL A 49 10.94 17.48 4.34
N ASP A 50 11.62 16.42 4.79
CA ASP A 50 12.57 16.49 5.91
C ASP A 50 13.80 17.35 5.59
N ARG A 51 14.15 17.53 4.29
CA ARG A 51 15.22 18.44 3.86
C ARG A 51 14.80 19.91 3.82
N GLU A 52 13.51 20.21 3.80
CA GLU A 52 12.99 21.59 3.78
C GLU A 52 12.92 22.24 5.17
N GLY A 53 13.34 21.52 6.22
CA GLY A 53 13.40 22.05 7.60
C GLY A 53 14.53 23.05 7.90
N ASP A 54 15.33 23.49 6.92
CA ASP A 54 16.47 24.41 7.13
C ASP A 54 16.55 25.59 6.14
N GLY A 55 15.43 25.99 5.52
CA GLY A 55 15.47 27.13 4.62
C GLY A 55 14.11 27.66 4.25
N GLU A 56 13.70 28.74 4.93
CA GLU A 56 12.83 29.74 4.33
C GLU A 56 13.52 30.24 3.05
N ASP A 57 13.19 29.66 1.89
CA ASP A 57 12.95 30.34 0.61
C ASP A 57 13.07 29.35 -0.57
N ALA A 58 12.18 29.55 -1.54
CA ALA A 58 12.03 28.80 -2.80
C ALA A 58 11.59 27.33 -2.60
N ILE A 59 10.72 26.73 -3.40
CA ILE A 59 10.45 26.86 -4.82
C ILE A 59 9.04 26.24 -4.99
N ASP A 60 8.33 26.61 -6.04
CA ASP A 60 7.20 25.89 -6.63
C ASP A 60 7.53 24.39 -6.86
N LYS A 61 7.58 23.59 -5.79
CA LYS A 61 7.80 22.15 -5.85
C LYS A 61 6.47 21.52 -6.19
N SER A 62 6.22 21.51 -7.50
CA SER A 62 5.30 20.55 -8.12
C SER A 62 5.55 19.20 -7.46
N ALA A 63 4.63 18.76 -6.59
CA ALA A 63 4.71 17.46 -5.95
C ALA A 63 5.01 16.42 -7.05
N PRO A 64 5.98 15.52 -6.85
CA PRO A 64 6.32 14.54 -7.88
C PRO A 64 5.03 13.86 -8.32
N ALA A 65 4.83 13.77 -9.64
CA ALA A 65 3.62 13.24 -10.22
C ALA A 65 3.37 11.85 -9.62
N ARG A 66 2.31 11.74 -8.81
CA ARG A 66 2.02 10.52 -8.06
C ARG A 66 1.95 9.36 -9.04
N LEU A 67 2.72 8.32 -8.75
CA LEU A 67 2.75 7.15 -9.59
C LEU A 67 1.37 6.48 -9.60
N THR A 68 0.87 6.19 -10.80
CA THR A 68 -0.39 5.49 -11.02
C THR A 68 -0.12 4.02 -11.36
N PRO A 69 -0.93 3.06 -10.88
CA PRO A 69 -2.01 3.22 -9.89
C PRO A 69 -1.47 3.54 -8.49
N THR A 70 -2.28 4.21 -7.67
CA THR A 70 -2.02 4.52 -6.26
C THR A 70 -2.00 3.26 -5.40
N ILE A 71 -1.43 3.32 -4.19
CA ILE A 71 -1.47 2.18 -3.25
C ILE A 71 -2.90 1.76 -2.89
N THR A 72 -3.83 2.72 -2.85
CA THR A 72 -5.26 2.47 -2.63
C THR A 72 -5.84 1.63 -3.76
N GLU A 73 -5.60 2.01 -5.01
CA GLU A 73 -6.08 1.28 -6.19
C GLU A 73 -5.45 -0.12 -6.28
N LEU A 74 -4.16 -0.25 -5.96
CA LEU A 74 -3.48 -1.54 -5.89
C LEU A 74 -4.10 -2.46 -4.81
N ALA A 75 -4.31 -1.93 -3.61
CA ALA A 75 -4.93 -2.70 -2.53
C ALA A 75 -6.38 -3.07 -2.86
N ASP A 76 -7.14 -2.18 -3.50
CA ASP A 76 -8.54 -2.41 -3.82
C ASP A 76 -8.69 -3.49 -4.88
N ASP A 77 -7.86 -3.43 -5.94
CA ASP A 77 -7.83 -4.44 -7.00
C ASP A 77 -7.40 -5.80 -6.44
N LEU A 78 -6.34 -5.86 -5.63
CA LEU A 78 -5.90 -7.12 -5.00
C LEU A 78 -7.01 -7.77 -4.17
N VAL A 79 -7.69 -7.00 -3.34
CA VAL A 79 -8.72 -7.51 -2.44
C VAL A 79 -9.99 -7.85 -3.22
N SER A 80 -10.35 -7.03 -4.21
CA SER A 80 -11.45 -7.29 -5.13
C SER A 80 -11.29 -8.61 -5.86
N ARG A 81 -10.08 -8.95 -6.32
CA ARG A 81 -9.78 -10.26 -6.93
C ARG A 81 -9.89 -11.42 -5.95
N MET A 82 -9.49 -11.25 -4.69
CA MET A 82 -9.44 -12.33 -3.71
C MET A 82 -10.78 -12.59 -3.00
N PHE A 83 -11.52 -11.53 -2.71
CA PHE A 83 -12.68 -11.57 -1.82
C PHE A 83 -13.89 -10.76 -2.31
N GLY A 84 -13.76 -10.03 -3.43
CA GLY A 84 -14.79 -9.10 -3.91
C GLY A 84 -14.74 -7.76 -3.18
N THR A 85 -15.89 -7.07 -3.10
CA THR A 85 -15.95 -5.69 -2.61
C THR A 85 -15.42 -5.55 -1.17
N CYS A 86 -14.40 -4.70 -1.02
CA CYS A 86 -13.79 -4.37 0.27
C CYS A 86 -14.38 -3.08 0.84
N PRO A 87 -14.73 -3.03 2.14
CA PRO A 87 -15.03 -1.76 2.80
C PRO A 87 -13.79 -0.85 2.82
N PRO A 88 -13.95 0.48 2.66
CA PRO A 88 -12.81 1.42 2.64
C PRO A 88 -12.01 1.42 3.95
N GLU A 89 -12.65 1.15 5.09
CA GLU A 89 -12.00 1.05 6.40
C GLU A 89 -10.99 -0.10 6.45
N VAL A 90 -11.35 -1.24 5.84
CA VAL A 90 -10.51 -2.42 5.76
C VAL A 90 -9.37 -2.21 4.76
N LEU A 91 -9.65 -1.49 3.69
CA LEU A 91 -8.68 -1.16 2.66
C LEU A 91 -7.48 -0.38 3.23
N VAL A 92 -7.69 0.56 4.14
CA VAL A 92 -6.61 1.32 4.80
C VAL A 92 -5.67 0.40 5.58
N ILE A 93 -6.21 -0.60 6.30
CA ILE A 93 -5.42 -1.57 7.06
C ILE A 93 -4.53 -2.39 6.12
N ILE A 94 -5.06 -2.77 4.96
CA ILE A 94 -4.34 -3.56 3.95
C ILE A 94 -3.23 -2.74 3.31
N GLN A 95 -3.52 -1.49 2.92
CA GLN A 95 -2.50 -0.60 2.39
C GLN A 95 -1.32 -0.48 3.36
N GLN A 96 -1.60 -0.25 4.64
CA GLN A 96 -0.56 -0.13 5.66
C GLN A 96 0.24 -1.42 5.82
N ALA A 97 -0.44 -2.59 5.84
CA ALA A 97 0.22 -3.88 5.94
C ALA A 97 1.13 -4.19 4.74
N LEU A 98 0.71 -3.82 3.52
CA LEU A 98 1.52 -3.97 2.30
C LEU A 98 2.77 -3.08 2.37
N LEU A 99 2.61 -1.82 2.76
CA LEU A 99 3.72 -0.88 2.89
C LEU A 99 4.69 -1.30 4.01
N ASP A 100 4.20 -1.75 5.16
CA ASP A 100 5.05 -2.24 6.25
C ASP A 100 5.83 -3.50 5.83
N ALA A 101 5.17 -4.43 5.14
CA ALA A 101 5.83 -5.64 4.64
C ALA A 101 6.90 -5.34 3.58
N VAL A 102 6.68 -4.32 2.73
CA VAL A 102 7.70 -3.82 1.80
C VAL A 102 8.82 -3.10 2.54
N ARG A 103 8.50 -2.25 3.52
CA ARG A 103 9.48 -1.49 4.29
C ARG A 103 10.48 -2.42 5.00
N VAL A 104 9.98 -3.47 5.63
CA VAL A 104 10.82 -4.51 6.27
C VAL A 104 11.71 -5.21 5.24
N GLU A 105 11.23 -5.43 4.03
CA GLU A 105 12.01 -6.05 2.97
C GLU A 105 13.09 -5.10 2.42
N LEU A 106 12.75 -3.83 2.19
CA LEU A 106 13.70 -2.81 1.73
C LEU A 106 14.76 -2.48 2.78
N SER A 107 14.42 -2.52 4.07
CA SER A 107 15.39 -2.32 5.16
C SER A 107 16.32 -3.52 5.35
N ALA A 108 15.88 -4.75 5.06
CA ALA A 108 16.71 -5.95 5.12
C ALA A 108 17.72 -6.05 3.97
N VAL A 109 17.49 -5.33 2.87
CA VAL A 109 18.36 -5.33 1.67
C VAL A 109 19.40 -4.18 1.72
N ARG A 110 19.24 -3.22 2.63
CA ARG A 110 20.12 -2.05 2.77
C ARG A 110 21.34 -2.37 3.64
#